data_AF-A0A436W235-F1
#
_entry.id   AF-A0A436W235-F1
#
_cell.length_a   1.000
_cell.length_b   1.000
_cell.length_c   1.000
_cell.angle_alpha   90.00
_cell.angle_beta   90.00
_cell.angle_gamma   90.00
#
_symmetry.space_group_name_H-M   'P 1'
#
loop_
_entity.id
_entity.type
_entity.pdbx_description
1 polymer ?
#
loop_
_entity_poly.entity_id
_entity_poly.type
_entity_poly.pdbx_seq_one_letter_code
_entity_poly.pdbx_strand_id
1 'polypeptide(L)'
;MAGRGRGTVEGEGTTAGVSERLLFADTAPVETAPVWLPESRPAKEILPPDVGGFRPASPMATITRLGKQLGRVSWPAFHRSIGAAATTELDRGIGFLLVPVFLAAGVIFYFSLNAEPDLYRPLLAVALMAVCALVSRPRPRTHLLFMAAFFCALGFLAAKVETWRAATPMLGSEIQTRLTGRLVSLEEMENGRVRLTIDVISTAHPKLRYAPERVRLSARKVPADMTAGSLLTGYARLLQPTGPVRPDSYDFSFDSYFSGIGASGFFLGNPKTIASEDAPPSARLASTIEKARESIANHIRGQVGGPEGEIAAALIVGVRAGIPDEINEAMRRTGIYHVISISGLHMALVAGTIMLLLRGAFALFPDFASRRPVKKYAAAAALVSIAAYLVFSGIVVAAERSFIMLAVML
;
A
#
# COMPACT_ATOMS: atom_id res chain seq x y z
N MET A 1 46.39 -41.80 17.41
CA MET A 1 47.75 -42.27 17.75
C MET A 1 48.56 -42.34 16.46
N ALA A 2 49.73 -41.67 16.44
CA ALA A 2 50.91 -41.77 15.56
C ALA A 2 50.75 -42.21 14.08
N GLY A 3 51.34 -41.58 13.05
CA GLY A 3 52.33 -40.53 12.95
C GLY A 3 53.20 -40.69 11.68
N ARG A 4 53.59 -39.55 11.08
CA ARG A 4 54.81 -39.23 10.28
C ARG A 4 55.08 -39.71 8.84
N GLY A 5 55.54 -38.72 8.04
CA GLY A 5 56.51 -38.83 6.92
C GLY A 5 55.94 -38.24 5.60
N ARG A 6 56.14 -36.99 5.16
CA ARG A 6 57.31 -36.14 4.83
C ARG A 6 58.10 -36.60 3.58
N GLY A 7 58.09 -35.78 2.52
CA GLY A 7 58.97 -35.84 1.33
C GLY A 7 58.25 -35.51 0.00
N THR A 8 58.07 -34.24 -0.40
CA THR A 8 58.88 -33.48 -1.42
C THR A 8 58.66 -33.99 -2.87
N VAL A 9 58.27 -33.21 -3.90
CA VAL A 9 58.93 -32.02 -4.52
C VAL A 9 57.99 -31.36 -5.57
N GLU A 10 58.00 -30.01 -5.57
CA GLU A 10 57.79 -28.96 -6.61
C GLU A 10 56.65 -28.97 -7.66
N GLY A 11 56.04 -27.77 -7.81
CA GLY A 11 55.20 -27.36 -8.94
C GLY A 11 54.37 -26.11 -8.63
N GLU A 12 54.87 -24.95 -9.04
CA GLU A 12 54.40 -23.57 -8.88
C GLU A 12 52.89 -23.28 -9.07
N GLY A 13 52.36 -22.28 -8.33
CA GLY A 13 51.04 -21.67 -8.61
C GLY A 13 50.34 -21.00 -7.43
N THR A 14 50.93 -19.95 -6.86
CA THR A 14 50.39 -19.21 -5.70
C THR A 14 49.21 -18.31 -6.10
N THR A 15 47.97 -18.66 -5.73
CA THR A 15 46.85 -17.70 -5.63
C THR A 15 46.64 -17.35 -4.15
N ALA A 16 47.27 -16.25 -3.71
CA ALA A 16 47.08 -15.69 -2.39
C ALA A 16 45.68 -15.08 -2.26
N GLY A 17 44.99 -15.43 -1.17
CA GLY A 17 43.69 -14.85 -0.81
C GLY A 17 43.80 -13.35 -0.56
N VAL A 18 43.04 -12.58 -1.31
CA VAL A 18 42.92 -11.13 -1.14
C VAL A 18 42.06 -10.86 0.09
N SER A 19 42.68 -10.30 1.12
CA SER A 19 42.01 -9.79 2.32
C SER A 19 41.30 -8.48 2.00
N GLU A 20 39.97 -8.45 2.16
CA GLU A 20 39.08 -7.30 1.92
C GLU A 20 39.45 -6.04 2.76
N ARG A 21 40.36 -6.16 3.72
CA ARG A 21 40.81 -5.05 4.58
C ARG A 21 41.78 -4.06 3.90
N LEU A 22 42.35 -4.39 2.75
CA LEU A 22 43.29 -3.51 2.04
C LEU A 22 42.62 -2.54 1.05
N LEU A 23 41.33 -2.72 0.74
CA LEU A 23 40.57 -1.84 -0.17
C LEU A 23 40.20 -0.47 0.44
N PHE A 24 40.41 -0.27 1.74
CA PHE A 24 40.07 0.98 2.44
C PHE A 24 41.30 1.80 2.87
N ALA A 25 42.50 1.47 2.40
CA ALA A 25 43.73 2.05 2.92
C ALA A 25 44.25 3.30 2.18
N ASP A 26 43.67 3.71 1.05
CA ASP A 26 44.12 4.90 0.32
C ASP A 26 43.04 5.98 0.25
N THR A 27 43.11 6.93 1.19
CA THR A 27 42.49 8.25 1.04
C THR A 27 43.59 9.31 0.96
N ALA A 28 43.61 10.04 -0.15
CA ALA A 28 44.42 11.22 -0.40
C ALA A 28 44.28 12.28 0.72
N PRO A 29 45.29 13.14 0.95
CA PRO A 29 45.27 14.09 2.06
C PRO A 29 44.19 15.15 1.86
N VAL A 30 43.24 15.20 2.80
CA VAL A 30 42.22 16.25 2.88
C VAL A 30 42.84 17.49 3.52
N GLU A 31 42.82 18.59 2.78
CA GLU A 31 43.17 19.94 3.20
C GLU A 31 42.26 20.38 4.36
N THR A 32 42.84 20.67 5.52
CA THR A 32 42.12 21.03 6.74
C THR A 32 41.56 22.45 6.65
N ALA A 33 40.24 22.59 6.51
CA ALA A 33 39.55 23.86 6.74
C ALA A 33 39.60 24.23 8.25
N PRO A 34 39.82 25.50 8.62
CA PRO A 34 39.97 25.89 10.02
C PRO A 34 38.64 25.82 10.77
N VAL A 35 38.63 25.03 11.86
CA VAL A 35 37.55 24.98 12.84
C VAL A 35 37.60 26.24 13.69
N TRP A 36 36.60 27.11 13.58
CA TRP A 36 36.41 28.22 14.52
C TRP A 36 35.80 27.69 15.82
N LEU A 37 36.61 27.63 16.88
CA LEU A 37 36.14 27.43 18.25
C LEU A 37 35.64 28.78 18.81
N PRO A 38 34.49 28.85 19.50
CA PRO A 38 34.07 30.07 20.17
C PRO A 38 35.03 30.42 21.32
N GLU A 39 35.49 31.67 21.39
CA GLU A 39 36.32 32.18 22.48
C GLU A 39 35.67 31.99 23.85
N SER A 40 36.48 31.56 24.83
CA SER A 40 36.09 31.53 26.24
C SER A 40 35.96 32.96 26.77
N ARG A 41 34.75 33.34 27.21
CA ARG A 41 34.51 34.64 27.85
C ARG A 41 35.25 34.71 29.20
N PRO A 42 35.89 35.84 29.54
CA PRO A 42 36.55 36.01 30.83
C PRO A 42 35.54 36.06 31.98
N ALA A 43 35.98 35.60 33.15
CA ALA A 43 35.19 35.48 34.36
C ALA A 43 34.63 36.83 34.81
N LYS A 44 33.30 36.96 34.78
CA LYS A 44 32.58 38.08 35.39
C LYS A 44 32.45 37.80 36.88
N GLU A 45 33.30 38.49 37.65
CA GLU A 45 33.10 39.05 38.98
C GLU A 45 32.10 38.32 39.91
N ILE A 46 32.65 37.64 40.91
CA ILE A 46 31.93 36.96 42.00
C ILE A 46 31.36 38.02 42.95
N LEU A 47 30.05 38.20 42.96
CA LEU A 47 29.33 38.85 44.06
C LEU A 47 29.21 37.87 45.25
N PRO A 48 29.27 38.33 46.51
CA PRO A 48 29.24 37.47 47.69
C PRO A 48 27.87 36.79 47.84
N PRO A 49 27.79 35.62 48.51
CA PRO A 49 26.57 34.83 48.59
C PRO A 49 25.56 35.55 49.49
N ASP A 50 24.39 35.86 48.93
CA ASP A 50 23.22 36.23 49.70
C ASP A 50 22.75 35.03 50.52
N VAL A 51 22.60 35.25 51.82
CA VAL A 51 22.25 34.24 52.82
C VAL A 51 20.74 33.99 52.70
N GLY A 52 20.36 33.13 51.75
CA GLY A 52 18.98 32.70 51.54
C GLY A 52 18.95 31.22 51.17
N GLY A 53 18.79 30.36 52.17
CA GLY A 53 18.92 28.91 52.04
C GLY A 53 18.00 28.28 51.00
N PHE A 54 18.59 27.76 49.93
CA PHE A 54 17.97 26.75 49.07
C PHE A 54 18.61 25.40 49.37
N ARG A 55 17.99 24.61 50.25
CA ARG A 55 18.36 23.20 50.42
C ARG A 55 17.94 22.44 49.16
N PRO A 56 18.83 21.70 48.47
CA PRO A 56 18.41 20.82 47.39
C PRO A 56 17.46 19.76 47.99
N ALA A 57 16.23 19.71 47.49
CA ALA A 57 15.28 18.70 47.92
C ALA A 57 15.87 17.33 47.59
N SER A 58 16.04 16.49 48.61
CA SER A 58 16.59 15.15 48.49
C SER A 58 15.79 14.37 47.45
N PRO A 59 16.39 13.58 46.54
CA PRO A 59 15.66 12.78 45.56
C PRO A 59 14.65 11.83 46.21
N MET A 60 14.91 11.38 47.44
CA MET A 60 13.95 10.64 48.27
C MET A 60 12.67 11.43 48.61
N ALA A 61 12.73 12.75 48.77
CA ALA A 61 11.59 13.61 49.03
C ALA A 61 10.68 13.79 47.80
N THR A 62 11.26 13.77 46.60
CA THR A 62 10.53 13.81 45.32
C THR A 62 9.86 12.47 45.02
N ILE A 63 10.57 11.35 45.26
CA ILE A 63 10.03 10.00 45.09
C ILE A 63 8.91 9.71 46.10
N THR A 64 9.04 10.15 47.36
CA THR A 64 7.96 10.03 48.37
C THR A 64 6.78 10.97 48.11
N ARG A 65 6.98 12.14 47.49
CA ARG A 65 5.88 13.00 47.02
C ARG A 65 5.12 12.39 45.84
N LEU A 66 5.81 11.80 44.86
CA LEU A 66 5.16 11.05 43.77
C LEU A 66 4.41 9.82 44.31
N GLY A 67 5.03 9.07 45.22
CA GLY A 67 4.40 7.92 45.89
C GLY A 67 3.17 8.29 46.73
N LYS A 68 3.18 9.44 47.41
CA LYS A 68 2.00 9.96 48.13
C LYS A 68 0.93 10.55 47.22
N GLN A 69 1.27 11.06 46.03
CA GLN A 69 0.28 11.49 45.03
C GLN A 69 -0.38 10.29 44.34
N LEU A 70 0.38 9.25 44.02
CA LEU A 70 -0.13 7.98 43.48
C LEU A 70 -0.94 7.20 44.54
N GLY A 71 -0.53 7.22 45.81
CA GLY A 71 -1.25 6.58 46.91
C GLY A 71 -2.55 7.28 47.34
N ARG A 72 -2.84 8.47 46.79
CA ARG A 72 -4.10 9.22 47.00
C ARG A 72 -5.07 9.14 45.82
N VAL A 73 -4.71 8.41 44.75
CA VAL A 73 -5.66 8.11 43.69
C VAL A 73 -6.62 7.05 44.21
N SER A 74 -7.69 7.52 44.84
CA SER A 74 -8.84 6.70 45.15
C SER A 74 -9.31 6.07 43.84
N TRP A 75 -9.19 4.75 43.70
CA TRP A 75 -9.69 3.98 42.55
C TRP A 75 -11.14 4.38 42.17
N PRO A 76 -12.05 4.61 43.13
CA PRO A 76 -13.37 5.20 42.87
C PRO A 76 -13.37 6.61 42.25
N ALA A 77 -12.41 7.48 42.61
CA ALA A 77 -12.28 8.82 42.02
C ALA A 77 -11.76 8.73 40.58
N PHE A 78 -10.82 7.82 40.33
CA PHE A 78 -10.29 7.55 38.98
C PHE A 78 -11.36 6.97 38.04
N HIS A 79 -12.16 6.00 38.51
CA HIS A 79 -13.30 5.46 37.74
C HIS A 79 -14.34 6.54 37.42
N ARG A 80 -14.62 7.44 38.36
CA ARG A 80 -15.53 8.57 38.14
C ARG A 80 -14.98 9.58 37.14
N SER A 81 -13.68 9.89 37.20
CA SER A 81 -13.05 10.79 36.22
C SER A 81 -13.03 10.20 34.82
N ILE A 82 -12.76 8.90 34.68
CA ILE A 82 -12.86 8.20 33.39
C ILE A 82 -14.31 8.22 32.88
N GLY A 83 -15.28 7.94 33.75
CA GLY A 83 -16.69 7.97 33.38
C GLY A 83 -17.13 9.35 32.86
N ALA A 84 -16.74 10.42 33.55
CA ALA A 84 -17.05 11.80 33.15
C ALA A 84 -16.33 12.22 31.86
N ALA A 85 -15.06 11.80 31.68
CA ALA A 85 -14.33 12.04 30.45
C ALA A 85 -14.98 11.30 29.26
N ALA A 86 -15.34 10.02 29.44
CA ALA A 86 -15.97 9.21 28.41
C ALA A 86 -17.33 9.77 27.97
N THR A 87 -18.17 10.25 28.90
CA THR A 87 -19.43 10.90 28.54
C THR A 87 -19.19 12.20 27.78
N THR A 88 -18.24 13.02 28.22
CA THR A 88 -17.90 14.29 27.55
C THR A 88 -17.41 14.06 26.12
N GLU A 89 -16.58 13.03 25.90
CA GLU A 89 -16.09 12.71 24.56
C GLU A 89 -17.17 12.10 23.64
N LEU A 90 -18.11 11.33 24.20
CA LEU A 90 -19.27 10.83 23.45
C LEU A 90 -20.20 11.97 23.03
N ASP A 91 -20.42 12.96 23.90
CA ASP A 91 -21.21 14.17 23.58
C ASP A 91 -20.56 15.00 22.48
N ARG A 92 -19.23 14.95 22.35
CA ARG A 92 -18.46 15.56 21.25
C ARG A 92 -18.50 14.75 19.94
N GLY A 93 -19.17 13.60 19.93
CA GLY A 93 -19.36 12.79 18.72
C GLY A 93 -18.24 11.79 18.41
N ILE A 94 -17.31 11.52 19.34
CA ILE A 94 -16.25 10.52 19.14
C ILE A 94 -16.80 9.12 18.88
N GLY A 95 -18.03 8.82 19.34
CA GLY A 95 -18.69 7.56 19.03
C GLY A 95 -18.75 7.27 17.52
N PHE A 96 -18.95 8.28 16.68
CA PHE A 96 -18.94 8.13 15.22
C PHE A 96 -17.54 7.84 14.68
N LEU A 97 -16.51 8.50 15.22
CA LEU A 97 -15.11 8.30 14.81
C LEU A 97 -14.58 6.90 15.16
N LEU A 98 -15.19 6.22 16.13
CA LEU A 98 -14.85 4.85 16.53
C LEU A 98 -15.52 3.79 15.65
N VAL A 99 -16.52 4.12 14.84
CA VAL A 99 -17.20 3.16 13.97
C VAL A 99 -16.22 2.44 13.02
N PRO A 100 -15.34 3.14 12.27
CA PRO A 100 -14.33 2.48 11.44
C PRO A 100 -13.35 1.62 12.24
N VAL A 101 -13.05 2.00 13.48
CA VAL A 101 -12.14 1.24 14.36
C VAL A 101 -12.75 -0.11 14.73
N PHE A 102 -14.03 -0.13 15.13
CA PHE A 102 -14.72 -1.38 15.44
C PHE A 102 -14.95 -2.25 14.19
N LEU A 103 -15.30 -1.64 13.05
CA LEU A 103 -15.36 -2.35 11.79
C LEU A 103 -14.01 -3.01 11.45
N ALA A 104 -12.91 -2.26 11.55
CA ALA A 104 -11.56 -2.78 11.31
C ALA A 104 -11.17 -3.89 12.29
N ALA A 105 -11.53 -3.77 13.57
CA ALA A 105 -11.30 -4.83 14.55
C ALA A 105 -12.02 -6.13 14.17
N GLY A 106 -13.25 -6.03 13.65
CA GLY A 106 -13.99 -7.17 13.09
C GLY A 106 -13.32 -7.82 11.89
N VAL A 107 -12.83 -7.00 10.95
CA VAL A 107 -12.09 -7.45 9.76
C VAL A 107 -10.78 -8.15 10.16
N ILE A 108 -10.00 -7.56 11.07
CA ILE A 108 -8.76 -8.14 11.57
C ILE A 108 -9.03 -9.48 12.26
N PHE A 109 -10.09 -9.55 13.08
CA PHE A 109 -10.47 -10.79 13.73
C PHE A 109 -10.82 -11.87 12.71
N TYR A 110 -11.56 -11.54 11.64
CA TYR A 110 -11.85 -12.48 10.55
C TYR A 110 -10.58 -13.05 9.92
N PHE A 111 -9.64 -12.20 9.53
CA PHE A 111 -8.39 -12.62 8.88
C PHE A 111 -7.36 -13.27 9.82
N SER A 112 -7.54 -13.16 11.14
CA SER A 112 -6.74 -13.91 12.11
C SER A 112 -7.18 -15.38 12.28
N LEU A 113 -8.33 -15.77 11.72
CA LEU A 113 -8.81 -17.15 11.80
C LEU A 113 -8.06 -18.04 10.81
N ASN A 114 -7.67 -19.23 11.27
CA ASN A 114 -6.99 -20.23 10.44
C ASN A 114 -7.93 -20.97 9.47
N ALA A 115 -9.25 -20.80 9.64
CA ALA A 115 -10.25 -21.48 8.83
C ALA A 115 -11.38 -20.53 8.50
N GLU A 116 -11.93 -20.67 7.29
CA GLU A 116 -13.05 -19.86 6.87
C GLU A 116 -14.31 -20.22 7.66
N PRO A 117 -14.97 -19.24 8.31
CA PRO A 117 -16.24 -19.47 8.95
C PRO A 117 -17.35 -19.60 7.90
N ASP A 118 -18.35 -20.44 8.21
CA ASP A 118 -19.58 -20.52 7.43
C ASP A 118 -20.34 -19.18 7.46
N LEU A 119 -21.09 -18.86 6.39
CA LEU A 119 -21.82 -17.60 6.25
C LEU A 119 -22.91 -17.37 7.30
N TYR A 120 -23.53 -18.43 7.83
CA TYR A 120 -24.63 -18.28 8.79
C TYR A 120 -24.17 -17.76 10.16
N ARG A 121 -22.94 -18.08 10.58
CA ARG A 121 -22.39 -17.65 11.88
C ARG A 121 -22.24 -16.13 12.01
N PRO A 122 -21.60 -15.42 11.07
CA PRO A 122 -21.51 -13.96 11.14
C PRO A 122 -22.87 -13.28 10.95
N LEU A 123 -23.75 -13.82 10.11
CA LEU A 123 -25.10 -13.27 9.93
C LEU A 123 -25.91 -13.33 11.24
N LEU A 124 -25.87 -14.47 11.94
CA LEU A 124 -26.51 -14.64 13.23
C LEU A 124 -25.88 -13.73 14.30
N ALA A 125 -24.56 -13.58 14.31
CA ALA A 125 -23.87 -12.69 15.24
C ALA A 125 -24.28 -11.22 15.04
N VAL A 126 -24.36 -10.75 13.78
CA VAL A 126 -24.84 -9.40 13.46
C VAL A 126 -26.29 -9.21 13.91
N ALA A 127 -27.18 -10.16 13.60
CA ALA A 127 -28.58 -10.09 14.01
C ALA A 127 -28.74 -10.08 15.55
N LEU A 128 -28.02 -10.94 16.26
CA LEU A 128 -28.05 -11.01 17.72
C LEU A 128 -27.54 -9.71 18.35
N MET A 129 -26.41 -9.18 17.88
CA MET A 129 -25.86 -7.93 18.41
C MET A 129 -26.76 -6.73 18.12
N ALA A 130 -27.44 -6.70 16.96
CA ALA A 130 -28.43 -5.69 16.64
C ALA A 130 -29.62 -5.73 17.61
N VAL A 131 -30.17 -6.92 17.87
CA VAL A 131 -31.28 -7.10 18.83
C VAL A 131 -30.84 -6.71 20.24
N CYS A 132 -29.67 -7.17 20.69
CA CYS A 132 -29.13 -6.80 22.00
C CYS A 132 -28.92 -5.29 22.13
N ALA A 133 -28.46 -4.62 21.08
CA ALA A 133 -28.34 -3.16 21.07
C ALA A 133 -29.73 -2.48 21.15
N LEU A 134 -30.72 -2.92 20.38
CA LEU A 134 -32.07 -2.35 20.42
C LEU A 134 -32.73 -2.51 21.81
N VAL A 135 -32.61 -3.69 22.43
CA VAL A 135 -33.17 -3.97 23.76
C VAL A 135 -32.43 -3.22 24.87
N SER A 136 -31.12 -3.01 24.71
CA SER A 136 -30.29 -2.31 25.70
C SER A 136 -30.34 -0.78 25.61
N ARG A 137 -31.11 -0.21 24.67
CA ARG A 137 -31.31 1.23 24.47
C ARG A 137 -31.61 2.04 25.76
N PRO A 138 -32.38 1.53 26.75
CA PRO A 138 -32.61 2.25 28.00
C PRO A 138 -31.38 2.37 28.92
N ARG A 139 -30.35 1.55 28.70
CA ARG A 139 -29.14 1.49 29.52
C ARG A 139 -27.92 1.92 28.69
N PRO A 140 -27.44 3.18 28.82
CA PRO A 140 -26.50 3.78 27.87
C PRO A 140 -25.15 3.02 27.79
N ARG A 141 -24.63 2.53 28.92
CA ARG A 141 -23.35 1.78 28.94
C ARG A 141 -23.44 0.46 28.18
N THR A 142 -24.48 -0.32 28.41
CA THR A 142 -24.67 -1.61 27.73
C THR A 142 -25.01 -1.41 26.26
N HIS A 143 -25.78 -0.36 25.93
CA HIS A 143 -26.06 0.00 24.54
C HIS A 143 -24.79 0.29 23.76
N LEU A 144 -23.86 1.07 24.32
CA LEU A 144 -22.58 1.38 23.67
C LEU A 144 -21.73 0.13 23.45
N LEU A 145 -21.69 -0.78 24.43
CA LEU A 145 -20.96 -2.04 24.30
C LEU A 145 -21.54 -2.94 23.20
N PHE A 146 -22.88 -3.07 23.14
CA PHE A 146 -23.52 -3.84 22.07
C PHE A 146 -23.41 -3.17 20.70
N MET A 147 -23.37 -1.84 20.63
CA MET A 147 -23.08 -1.11 19.39
C MET A 147 -21.64 -1.33 18.93
N ALA A 148 -20.65 -1.28 19.82
CA ALA A 148 -19.28 -1.61 19.50
C ALA A 148 -19.17 -3.05 18.98
N ALA A 149 -19.78 -4.02 19.68
CA ALA A 149 -19.81 -5.42 19.25
C ALA A 149 -20.55 -5.62 17.92
N PHE A 150 -21.63 -4.86 17.69
CA PHE A 150 -22.36 -4.87 16.42
C PHE A 150 -21.49 -4.40 15.26
N PHE A 151 -20.73 -3.30 15.42
CA PHE A 151 -19.81 -2.84 14.38
C PHE A 151 -18.65 -3.82 14.16
N CYS A 152 -18.12 -4.47 15.20
CA CYS A 152 -17.17 -5.58 15.02
C CYS A 152 -17.79 -6.74 14.22
N ALA A 153 -19.00 -7.17 14.55
CA ALA A 153 -19.69 -8.23 13.81
C ALA A 153 -19.98 -7.83 12.36
N LEU A 154 -20.34 -6.57 12.11
CA LEU A 154 -20.57 -6.04 10.77
C LEU A 154 -19.28 -6.00 9.95
N GLY A 155 -18.15 -5.61 10.55
CA GLY A 155 -16.83 -5.64 9.91
C GLY A 155 -16.41 -7.06 9.56
N PHE A 156 -16.64 -8.01 10.47
CA PHE A 156 -16.40 -9.44 10.21
C PHE A 156 -17.27 -9.97 9.06
N LEU A 157 -18.56 -9.60 9.01
CA LEU A 157 -19.45 -9.98 7.92
C LEU A 157 -18.99 -9.36 6.59
N ALA A 158 -18.55 -8.09 6.60
CA ALA A 158 -18.00 -7.44 5.42
C ALA A 158 -16.75 -8.17 4.89
N ALA A 159 -15.85 -8.61 5.77
CA ALA A 159 -14.70 -9.43 5.38
C ALA A 159 -15.13 -10.77 4.74
N LYS A 160 -16.15 -11.44 5.30
CA LYS A 160 -16.70 -12.67 4.68
C LYS A 160 -17.31 -12.41 3.31
N VAL A 161 -18.11 -11.35 3.18
CA VAL A 161 -18.70 -10.95 1.89
C VAL A 161 -17.60 -10.66 0.88
N GLU A 162 -16.52 -10.00 1.29
CA GLU A 162 -15.39 -9.71 0.41
C GLU A 162 -14.65 -10.98 -0.04
N THR A 163 -14.40 -11.94 0.86
CA THR A 163 -13.82 -13.24 0.46
C THR A 163 -14.69 -14.01 -0.53
N TRP A 164 -16.01 -13.91 -0.37
CA TRP A 164 -16.99 -14.55 -1.27
C TRP A 164 -17.10 -13.81 -2.61
N ARG A 165 -16.99 -12.47 -2.61
CA ARG A 165 -16.99 -11.65 -3.82
C ARG A 165 -15.74 -11.91 -4.65
N ALA A 166 -14.58 -12.08 -4.01
CA ALA A 166 -13.33 -12.39 -4.69
C ALA A 166 -13.35 -13.80 -5.28
N ALA A 167 -13.62 -14.83 -4.45
CA ALA A 167 -13.73 -16.25 -4.81
C ALA A 167 -12.73 -16.73 -5.91
N THR A 168 -11.52 -16.20 -5.89
CA THR A 168 -10.55 -16.37 -6.98
C THR A 168 -10.10 -17.82 -7.06
N PRO A 169 -10.28 -18.51 -8.20
CA PRO A 169 -9.81 -19.87 -8.37
C PRO A 169 -8.27 -19.92 -8.36
N MET A 170 -7.68 -20.43 -7.29
CA MET A 170 -6.23 -20.55 -7.14
C MET A 170 -5.71 -21.87 -7.71
N LEU A 171 -4.54 -21.83 -8.35
CA LEU A 171 -3.88 -23.03 -8.85
C LEU A 171 -3.28 -23.84 -7.69
N GLY A 172 -3.68 -25.10 -7.58
CA GLY A 172 -3.25 -25.98 -6.47
C GLY A 172 -1.92 -26.72 -6.68
N SER A 173 -1.36 -26.73 -7.90
CA SER A 173 -0.09 -27.40 -8.18
C SER A 173 0.61 -26.79 -9.39
N GLU A 174 1.94 -26.84 -9.40
CA GLU A 174 2.71 -26.38 -10.57
C GLU A 174 2.39 -27.23 -11.80
N ILE A 175 2.16 -26.58 -12.94
CA ILE A 175 1.82 -27.27 -14.18
C ILE A 175 2.35 -26.53 -15.40
N GLN A 176 2.79 -27.29 -16.39
CA GLN A 176 3.14 -26.76 -17.70
C GLN A 176 1.96 -26.97 -18.63
N THR A 177 1.45 -25.90 -19.21
CA THR A 177 0.30 -25.96 -20.13
C THR A 177 0.46 -24.96 -21.25
N ARG A 178 -0.17 -25.24 -22.40
CA ARG A 178 -0.44 -24.20 -23.38
C ARG A 178 -1.60 -23.34 -22.87
N LEU A 179 -1.35 -22.06 -22.71
CA LEU A 179 -2.33 -21.06 -22.30
C LEU A 179 -2.77 -20.27 -23.52
N THR A 180 -4.08 -20.09 -23.67
CA THR A 180 -4.68 -19.10 -24.56
C THR A 180 -5.47 -18.12 -23.71
N GLY A 181 -5.20 -16.84 -23.88
CA GLY A 181 -5.81 -15.81 -23.07
C GLY A 181 -5.74 -14.43 -23.69
N ARG A 182 -6.42 -13.48 -23.06
CA ARG A 182 -6.43 -12.08 -23.46
C ARG A 182 -5.49 -11.30 -22.57
N LEU A 183 -4.64 -10.49 -23.19
CA LEU A 183 -3.74 -9.60 -22.47
C LEU A 183 -4.54 -8.49 -21.80
N VAL A 184 -4.41 -8.32 -20.49
CA VAL A 184 -5.04 -7.25 -19.72
C VAL A 184 -4.08 -6.08 -19.58
N SER A 185 -2.87 -6.35 -19.07
CA SER A 185 -1.81 -5.35 -18.91
C SER A 185 -0.46 -5.92 -19.32
N LEU A 186 0.40 -5.03 -19.80
CA LEU A 186 1.77 -5.30 -20.18
C LEU A 186 2.66 -4.33 -19.41
N GLU A 187 3.58 -4.87 -18.62
CA GLU A 187 4.51 -4.11 -17.81
C GLU A 187 5.94 -4.49 -18.21
N GLU A 188 6.66 -3.57 -18.82
CA GLU A 188 8.08 -3.74 -19.12
C GLU A 188 8.90 -3.52 -17.84
N MET A 189 9.66 -4.54 -17.44
CA MET A 189 10.54 -4.47 -16.29
C MET A 189 11.93 -4.02 -16.72
N GLU A 190 12.65 -3.35 -15.81
CA GLU A 190 14.04 -2.94 -16.04
C GLU A 190 14.96 -4.08 -16.47
N ASN A 191 14.79 -5.28 -15.89
CA ASN A 191 15.58 -6.47 -16.23
C ASN A 191 15.37 -7.01 -17.66
N GLY A 192 14.63 -6.29 -18.51
CA GLY A 192 14.31 -6.63 -19.88
C GLY A 192 13.22 -7.71 -20.03
N ARG A 193 12.64 -8.19 -18.91
CA ARG A 193 11.49 -9.09 -18.94
C ARG A 193 10.21 -8.28 -18.98
N VAL A 194 9.19 -8.86 -19.61
CA VAL A 194 7.87 -8.27 -19.68
C VAL A 194 6.93 -9.08 -18.80
N ARG A 195 6.25 -8.42 -17.87
CA ARG A 195 5.21 -9.01 -17.04
C ARG A 195 3.87 -8.79 -17.71
N LEU A 196 3.18 -9.90 -17.98
CA LEU A 196 1.91 -9.95 -18.68
C LEU A 196 0.84 -10.41 -17.70
N THR A 197 -0.21 -9.61 -17.52
CA THR A 197 -1.43 -10.04 -16.83
C THR A 197 -2.42 -10.51 -17.87
N ILE A 198 -2.86 -11.76 -17.79
CA ILE A 198 -3.61 -12.43 -18.85
C ILE A 198 -4.89 -13.03 -18.28
N ASP A 199 -6.02 -12.71 -18.89
CA ASP A 199 -7.30 -13.39 -18.65
C ASP A 199 -7.32 -14.70 -19.43
N VAL A 200 -7.46 -15.82 -18.73
CA VAL A 200 -7.39 -17.16 -19.30
C VAL A 200 -8.71 -17.51 -19.96
N ILE A 201 -8.63 -17.87 -21.24
CA ILE A 201 -9.79 -18.32 -22.01
C ILE A 201 -9.79 -19.86 -22.09
N SER A 202 -8.62 -20.44 -22.35
CA SER A 202 -8.48 -21.88 -22.52
C SER A 202 -7.07 -22.35 -22.13
N THR A 203 -7.02 -23.59 -21.64
CA THR A 203 -5.78 -24.33 -21.41
C THR A 203 -5.80 -25.62 -22.22
N ALA A 204 -4.67 -25.95 -22.84
CA ALA A 204 -4.53 -27.15 -23.65
C ALA A 204 -3.22 -27.87 -23.33
N HIS A 205 -3.28 -29.20 -23.33
CA HIS A 205 -2.13 -30.09 -23.12
C HIS A 205 -1.32 -29.73 -21.84
N PRO A 206 -1.89 -29.90 -20.63
CA PRO A 206 -3.20 -30.47 -20.28
C PRO A 206 -4.32 -29.43 -20.11
N LYS A 207 -5.58 -29.85 -20.25
CA LYS A 207 -6.74 -28.99 -19.97
C LYS A 207 -7.01 -28.97 -18.47
N LEU A 208 -6.92 -27.81 -17.85
CA LEU A 208 -7.20 -27.65 -16.42
C LEU A 208 -8.71 -27.71 -16.17
N ARG A 209 -9.12 -28.52 -15.18
CA ARG A 209 -10.52 -28.57 -14.72
C ARG A 209 -10.92 -27.32 -13.95
N TYR A 210 -10.00 -26.80 -13.15
CA TYR A 210 -10.14 -25.54 -12.40
C TYR A 210 -9.04 -24.60 -12.88
N ALA A 211 -9.25 -24.00 -14.05
CA ALA A 211 -8.32 -23.00 -14.57
C ALA A 211 -8.49 -21.68 -13.80
N PRO A 212 -7.40 -21.01 -13.40
CA PRO A 212 -7.49 -19.66 -12.87
C PRO A 212 -8.04 -18.72 -13.95
N GLU A 213 -8.90 -17.78 -13.59
CA GLU A 213 -9.47 -16.82 -14.54
C GLU A 213 -8.43 -15.81 -15.05
N ARG A 214 -7.47 -15.46 -14.19
CA ARG A 214 -6.40 -14.52 -14.52
C ARG A 214 -5.06 -15.01 -13.98
N VAL A 215 -4.02 -14.84 -14.78
CA VAL A 215 -2.65 -15.26 -14.47
C VAL A 215 -1.65 -14.16 -14.75
N ARG A 216 -0.57 -14.13 -13.96
CA ARG A 216 0.54 -13.19 -14.14
C ARG A 216 1.78 -13.94 -14.61
N LEU A 217 2.17 -13.73 -15.86
CA LEU A 217 3.27 -14.45 -16.50
C LEU A 217 4.40 -13.51 -16.91
N SER A 218 5.64 -13.92 -16.70
CA SER A 218 6.80 -13.21 -17.19
C SER A 218 7.33 -13.82 -18.50
N ALA A 219 7.48 -12.99 -19.53
CA ALA A 219 8.07 -13.33 -20.82
C ALA A 219 9.45 -12.65 -20.98
N ARG A 220 10.36 -13.29 -21.74
CA ARG A 220 11.66 -12.67 -22.09
C ARG A 220 11.56 -11.73 -23.29
N LYS A 221 10.75 -12.10 -24.28
CA LYS A 221 10.47 -11.28 -25.46
C LYS A 221 8.99 -11.41 -25.78
N VAL A 222 8.39 -10.29 -26.13
CA VAL A 222 7.00 -10.19 -26.53
C VAL A 222 6.97 -9.58 -27.94
N PRO A 223 6.09 -10.05 -28.83
CA PRO A 223 5.88 -9.42 -30.13
C PRO A 223 5.54 -7.92 -30.00
N ALA A 224 6.11 -7.07 -30.84
CA ALA A 224 5.93 -5.60 -30.77
C ALA A 224 4.50 -5.13 -31.10
N ASP A 225 3.71 -5.98 -31.77
CA ASP A 225 2.30 -5.78 -32.07
C ASP A 225 1.38 -6.09 -30.87
N MET A 226 1.93 -6.63 -29.79
CA MET A 226 1.14 -7.06 -28.63
C MET A 226 0.78 -5.86 -27.75
N THR A 227 -0.51 -5.58 -27.66
CA THR A 227 -1.05 -4.49 -26.84
C THR A 227 -2.13 -5.03 -25.91
N ALA A 228 -2.51 -4.26 -24.89
CA ALA A 228 -3.63 -4.62 -24.04
C ALA A 228 -4.89 -4.95 -24.88
N GLY A 229 -5.61 -5.99 -24.50
CA GLY A 229 -6.74 -6.54 -25.25
C GLY A 229 -6.36 -7.55 -26.34
N SER A 230 -5.10 -7.68 -26.75
CA SER A 230 -4.68 -8.69 -27.74
C SER A 230 -4.88 -10.12 -27.21
N LEU A 231 -5.27 -11.03 -28.10
CA LEU A 231 -5.32 -12.46 -27.82
C LEU A 231 -3.94 -13.06 -28.02
N LEU A 232 -3.50 -13.91 -27.10
CA LEU A 232 -2.21 -14.57 -27.18
C LEU A 232 -2.30 -16.05 -26.84
N THR A 233 -1.38 -16.82 -27.39
CA THR A 233 -1.13 -18.21 -27.01
C THR A 233 0.34 -18.44 -26.72
N GLY A 234 0.63 -19.27 -25.72
CA GLY A 234 2.01 -19.64 -25.40
C GLY A 234 2.10 -20.84 -24.47
N TYR A 235 3.25 -21.51 -24.48
CA TYR A 235 3.56 -22.51 -23.47
C TYR A 235 4.10 -21.82 -22.23
N ALA A 236 3.40 -22.00 -21.11
CA ALA A 236 3.75 -21.40 -19.83
C ALA A 236 3.87 -22.47 -18.76
N ARG A 237 4.81 -22.25 -17.83
CA ARG A 237 4.84 -22.94 -16.55
C ARG A 237 4.09 -22.07 -15.56
N LEU A 238 2.95 -22.57 -15.11
CA LEU A 238 2.13 -21.97 -14.07
C LEU A 238 2.61 -22.50 -12.71
N LEU A 239 2.83 -21.59 -11.79
CA LEU A 239 3.24 -21.83 -10.42
C LEU A 239 2.09 -21.42 -9.50
N GLN A 240 1.97 -22.13 -8.38
CA GLN A 240 1.08 -21.71 -7.32
C GLN A 240 1.57 -20.36 -6.74
N PRO A 241 0.66 -19.41 -6.43
CA PRO A 241 1.04 -18.22 -5.69
C PRO A 241 1.74 -18.61 -4.38
N THR A 242 2.95 -18.10 -4.18
CA THR A 242 3.74 -18.42 -2.98
C THR A 242 3.19 -17.66 -1.77
N GLY A 243 3.05 -18.36 -0.65
CA GLY A 243 2.72 -17.74 0.63
C GLY A 243 3.86 -16.86 1.18
N PRO A 244 3.76 -16.40 2.43
CA PRO A 244 4.75 -15.55 3.04
C PRO A 244 6.07 -16.29 3.25
N VAL A 245 7.20 -15.64 2.92
CA VAL A 245 8.55 -16.24 2.99
C VAL A 245 8.99 -16.47 4.45
N ARG A 246 8.48 -15.65 5.37
CA ARG A 246 8.70 -15.74 6.82
C ARG A 246 7.36 -15.63 7.55
N PRO A 247 7.22 -16.21 8.76
CA PRO A 247 6.06 -15.96 9.60
C PRO A 247 5.79 -14.46 9.73
N ASP A 248 4.52 -14.07 9.66
CA ASP A 248 4.04 -12.67 9.76
C ASP A 248 4.63 -11.69 8.73
N SER A 249 5.27 -12.18 7.67
CA SER A 249 5.75 -11.35 6.56
C SER A 249 4.68 -11.16 5.48
N TYR A 250 4.98 -10.34 4.47
CA TYR A 250 4.07 -10.08 3.37
C TYR A 250 3.65 -11.38 2.65
N ASP A 251 2.35 -11.60 2.57
CA ASP A 251 1.76 -12.76 1.92
C ASP A 251 1.38 -12.44 0.47
N PHE A 252 2.19 -12.91 -0.47
CA PHE A 252 1.95 -12.72 -1.91
C PHE A 252 0.75 -13.54 -2.41
N SER A 253 0.41 -14.65 -1.76
CA SER A 253 -0.72 -15.49 -2.13
C SER A 253 -2.04 -14.81 -1.76
N PHE A 254 -2.08 -14.15 -0.60
CA PHE A 254 -3.19 -13.31 -0.16
C PHE A 254 -3.43 -12.14 -1.13
N ASP A 255 -2.38 -11.38 -1.45
CA ASP A 255 -2.48 -10.26 -2.40
C ASP A 255 -2.96 -10.73 -3.80
N SER A 256 -2.43 -11.87 -4.27
CA SER A 256 -2.83 -12.46 -5.54
C SER A 256 -4.30 -12.89 -5.53
N TYR A 257 -4.78 -13.49 -4.44
CA TYR A 257 -6.18 -13.89 -4.28
C TYR A 257 -7.13 -12.70 -4.40
N PHE A 258 -6.91 -11.62 -3.65
CA PHE A 258 -7.77 -10.43 -3.70
C PHE A 258 -7.58 -9.60 -4.98
N SER A 259 -6.46 -9.76 -5.67
CA SER A 259 -6.23 -9.18 -7.01
C SER A 259 -6.87 -9.99 -8.15
N GLY A 260 -7.52 -11.12 -7.86
CA GLY A 260 -8.09 -12.01 -8.86
C GLY A 260 -7.06 -12.84 -9.64
N ILE A 261 -5.81 -12.91 -9.17
CA ILE A 261 -4.71 -13.61 -9.84
C ILE A 261 -4.57 -15.00 -9.24
N GLY A 262 -5.01 -16.02 -9.99
CA GLY A 262 -5.02 -17.40 -9.52
C GLY A 262 -3.71 -18.16 -9.71
N ALA A 263 -2.80 -17.66 -10.57
CA ALA A 263 -1.48 -18.24 -10.75
C ALA A 263 -0.44 -17.21 -11.20
N SER A 264 0.82 -17.47 -10.85
CA SER A 264 1.98 -16.73 -11.36
C SER A 264 2.89 -17.66 -12.15
N GLY A 265 3.81 -17.14 -12.96
CA GLY A 265 4.70 -18.02 -13.70
C GLY A 265 5.50 -17.33 -14.78
N PHE A 266 5.98 -18.14 -15.73
CA PHE A 266 6.76 -17.66 -16.85
C PHE A 266 6.49 -18.46 -18.11
N PHE A 267 6.66 -17.80 -19.25
CA PHE A 267 6.59 -18.45 -20.54
C PHE A 267 7.88 -19.24 -20.81
N LEU A 268 7.73 -20.46 -21.33
CA LEU A 268 8.84 -21.32 -21.76
C LEU A 268 9.34 -20.97 -23.16
N GLY A 269 8.50 -20.33 -23.97
CA GLY A 269 8.84 -19.79 -25.28
C GLY A 269 8.13 -18.46 -25.53
N ASN A 270 8.44 -17.77 -26.62
CA ASN A 270 7.81 -16.48 -26.90
C ASN A 270 6.30 -16.65 -27.16
N PRO A 271 5.43 -15.85 -26.53
CA PRO A 271 4.00 -15.88 -26.81
C PRO A 271 3.75 -15.43 -28.24
N LYS A 272 2.73 -16.01 -28.88
CA LYS A 272 2.28 -15.63 -30.22
C LYS A 272 0.95 -14.89 -30.12
N THR A 273 0.82 -13.77 -30.82
CA THR A 273 -0.46 -13.07 -30.97
C THR A 273 -1.38 -13.88 -31.89
N ILE A 274 -2.65 -13.99 -31.54
CA ILE A 274 -3.70 -14.56 -32.39
C ILE A 274 -4.68 -13.43 -32.74
N ALA A 275 -5.29 -13.49 -33.92
CA ALA A 275 -6.33 -12.56 -34.33
C ALA A 275 -7.45 -12.52 -33.27
N SER A 276 -7.85 -11.30 -32.90
CA SER A 276 -8.81 -11.11 -31.83
C SER A 276 -10.23 -11.42 -32.31
N GLU A 277 -10.89 -12.38 -31.68
CA GLU A 277 -12.36 -12.41 -31.66
C GLU A 277 -12.89 -11.28 -30.78
N ASP A 278 -14.15 -10.89 -31.04
CA ASP A 278 -14.86 -9.81 -30.38
C ASP A 278 -14.75 -9.89 -28.85
N ALA A 279 -14.09 -8.90 -28.25
CA ALA A 279 -13.96 -8.82 -26.81
C ALA A 279 -15.29 -8.40 -26.15
N PRO A 280 -15.57 -8.81 -24.90
CA PRO A 280 -16.64 -8.23 -24.11
C PRO A 280 -16.48 -6.70 -23.99
N PRO A 281 -17.57 -5.91 -23.92
CA PRO A 281 -17.49 -4.45 -23.87
C PRO A 281 -16.68 -3.92 -22.67
N SER A 282 -16.76 -4.59 -21.52
CA SER A 282 -15.95 -4.28 -20.34
C SER A 282 -14.45 -4.46 -20.58
N ALA A 283 -14.06 -5.57 -21.21
CA ALA A 283 -12.68 -5.85 -21.58
C ALA A 283 -12.16 -4.87 -22.64
N ARG A 284 -13.02 -4.42 -23.57
CA ARG A 284 -12.67 -3.37 -24.53
C ARG A 284 -12.34 -2.07 -23.82
N LEU A 285 -13.22 -1.60 -22.93
CA LEU A 285 -13.01 -0.37 -22.18
C LEU A 285 -11.70 -0.43 -21.37
N ALA A 286 -11.50 -1.53 -20.63
CA ALA A 286 -10.26 -1.74 -19.87
C ALA A 286 -9.01 -1.70 -20.76
N SER A 287 -9.04 -2.40 -21.91
CA SER A 287 -7.91 -2.38 -22.85
C SER A 287 -7.66 -1.01 -23.48
N THR A 288 -8.70 -0.21 -23.71
CA THR A 288 -8.58 1.16 -24.23
C THR A 288 -7.93 2.08 -23.20
N ILE A 289 -8.33 1.97 -21.94
CA ILE A 289 -7.72 2.73 -20.83
C ILE A 289 -6.25 2.34 -20.69
N GLU A 290 -5.94 1.04 -20.73
CA GLU A 290 -4.58 0.53 -20.66
C GLU A 290 -3.71 1.05 -21.81
N LYS A 291 -4.22 1.00 -23.05
CA LYS A 291 -3.52 1.54 -24.22
C LYS A 291 -3.26 3.03 -24.09
N ALA A 292 -4.25 3.80 -23.62
CA ALA A 292 -4.08 5.22 -23.40
C ALA A 292 -3.01 5.49 -22.34
N ARG A 293 -3.01 4.71 -21.25
CA ARG A 293 -2.01 4.79 -20.18
C ARG A 293 -0.60 4.54 -20.70
N GLU A 294 -0.42 3.45 -21.44
CA GLU A 294 0.86 3.08 -22.03
C GLU A 294 1.32 4.09 -23.09
N SER A 295 0.39 4.63 -23.88
CA SER A 295 0.71 5.70 -24.84
C SER A 295 1.22 6.97 -24.17
N ILE A 296 0.63 7.36 -23.04
CA ILE A 296 1.09 8.53 -22.26
C ILE A 296 2.45 8.23 -21.62
N ALA A 297 2.62 7.04 -21.04
CA ALA A 297 3.91 6.61 -20.48
C ALA A 297 5.02 6.65 -21.53
N ASN A 298 4.78 6.09 -22.72
CA ASN A 298 5.74 6.11 -23.82
C ASN A 298 6.02 7.51 -24.37
N HIS A 299 5.01 8.39 -24.38
CA HIS A 299 5.23 9.79 -24.72
C HIS A 299 6.16 10.48 -23.71
N ILE A 300 5.94 10.28 -22.41
CA ILE A 300 6.79 10.84 -21.33
C ILE A 300 8.22 10.31 -21.45
N ARG A 301 8.38 8.98 -21.62
CA ARG A 301 9.69 8.34 -21.82
C ARG A 301 10.41 8.89 -23.04
N GLY A 302 9.69 9.13 -24.14
CA GLY A 302 10.26 9.68 -25.37
C GLY A 302 10.73 11.14 -25.25
N GLN A 303 10.17 11.92 -24.31
CA GLN A 303 10.53 13.33 -24.10
C GLN A 303 11.60 13.52 -23.02
N VAL A 304 11.49 12.81 -21.90
CA VAL A 304 12.41 12.96 -20.76
C VAL A 304 13.58 11.98 -20.84
N GLY A 305 13.29 10.73 -21.21
CA GLY A 305 14.27 9.64 -21.18
C GLY A 305 14.70 9.22 -19.77
N GLY A 306 15.43 8.11 -19.70
CA GLY A 306 16.11 7.66 -18.48
C GLY A 306 15.20 7.31 -17.29
N PRO A 307 15.81 7.13 -16.10
CA PRO A 307 15.09 6.84 -14.85
C PRO A 307 14.09 7.94 -14.46
N GLU A 308 14.37 9.20 -14.78
CA GLU A 308 13.50 10.34 -14.50
C GLU A 308 12.18 10.25 -15.28
N GLY A 309 12.25 9.79 -16.54
CA GLY A 309 11.07 9.52 -17.36
C GLY A 309 10.18 8.44 -16.77
N GLU A 310 10.76 7.37 -16.22
CA GLU A 310 10.02 6.29 -15.54
C GLU A 310 9.37 6.78 -14.24
N ILE A 311 10.06 7.63 -13.47
CA ILE A 311 9.49 8.26 -12.27
C ILE A 311 8.32 9.18 -12.67
N ALA A 312 8.47 9.98 -13.73
CA ALA A 312 7.41 10.85 -14.23
C ALA A 312 6.19 10.05 -14.73
N ALA A 313 6.41 8.96 -15.47
CA ALA A 313 5.35 8.05 -15.89
C ALA A 313 4.64 7.41 -14.68
N ALA A 314 5.39 7.01 -13.65
CA ALA A 314 4.82 6.47 -12.42
C ALA A 314 3.94 7.48 -11.67
N LEU A 315 4.35 8.75 -11.59
CA LEU A 315 3.60 9.79 -10.89
C LEU A 315 2.34 10.24 -11.65
N ILE A 316 2.41 10.34 -12.97
CA ILE A 316 1.31 10.87 -13.79
C ILE A 316 0.29 9.78 -14.10
N VAL A 317 0.76 8.61 -14.54
CA VAL A 317 -0.11 7.54 -15.05
C VAL A 317 -0.05 6.25 -14.23
N GLY A 318 0.81 6.15 -13.21
CA GLY A 318 0.86 4.99 -12.31
C GLY A 318 1.71 3.82 -12.80
N VAL A 319 2.42 3.96 -13.93
CA VAL A 319 3.27 2.91 -14.51
C VAL A 319 4.63 2.88 -13.81
N ARG A 320 4.90 1.85 -13.01
CA ARG A 320 6.11 1.77 -12.16
C ARG A 320 7.16 0.77 -12.61
N ALA A 321 6.80 -0.16 -13.49
CA ALA A 321 7.60 -1.36 -13.76
C ALA A 321 8.99 -1.06 -14.36
N GLY A 322 9.16 0.08 -15.02
CA GLY A 322 10.43 0.50 -15.61
C GLY A 322 11.38 1.23 -14.65
N ILE A 323 10.97 1.60 -13.42
CA ILE A 323 11.85 2.30 -12.48
C ILE A 323 12.99 1.37 -12.04
N PRO A 324 14.27 1.80 -12.16
CA PRO A 324 15.39 0.97 -11.76
C PRO A 324 15.38 0.48 -10.31
N ASP A 325 15.83 -0.74 -10.07
CA ASP A 325 15.86 -1.35 -8.74
C ASP A 325 16.78 -0.59 -7.78
N GLU A 326 17.89 -0.02 -8.27
CA GLU A 326 18.79 0.83 -7.47
C GLU A 326 18.10 2.11 -7.02
N ILE A 327 17.28 2.71 -7.88
CA ILE A 327 16.50 3.91 -7.57
C ILE A 327 15.39 3.55 -6.58
N ASN A 328 14.69 2.44 -6.80
CA ASN A 328 13.68 1.93 -5.87
C ASN A 328 14.29 1.70 -4.47
N GLU A 329 15.50 1.14 -4.40
CA GLU A 329 16.20 0.92 -3.14
C GLU A 329 16.66 2.23 -2.49
N ALA A 330 17.22 3.17 -3.26
CA ALA A 330 17.59 4.50 -2.76
C ALA A 330 16.37 5.23 -2.19
N MET A 331 15.22 5.16 -2.85
CA MET A 331 13.97 5.75 -2.36
C MET A 331 13.43 5.05 -1.11
N ARG A 332 13.59 3.73 -0.98
CA ARG A 332 13.26 3.00 0.25
C ARG A 332 14.16 3.42 1.40
N ARG A 333 15.48 3.50 1.17
CA ARG A 333 16.47 3.90 2.18
C ARG A 333 16.29 5.34 2.68
N THR A 334 15.90 6.24 1.79
CA THR A 334 15.59 7.64 2.13
C THR A 334 14.17 7.84 2.64
N GLY A 335 13.33 6.79 2.63
CA GLY A 335 11.95 6.83 3.10
C GLY A 335 10.96 7.49 2.15
N ILE A 336 11.37 7.94 0.96
CA ILE A 336 10.52 8.66 0.00
C ILE A 336 9.79 7.74 -0.99
N TYR A 337 9.98 6.43 -0.92
CA TYR A 337 9.34 5.46 -1.83
C TYR A 337 7.82 5.60 -1.92
N HIS A 338 7.17 6.01 -0.84
CA HIS A 338 5.73 6.22 -0.77
C HIS A 338 5.23 7.36 -1.69
N VAL A 339 6.10 8.29 -2.11
CA VAL A 339 5.76 9.42 -2.99
C VAL A 339 5.51 8.99 -4.42
N ILE A 340 6.17 7.92 -4.89
CA ILE A 340 5.93 7.34 -6.23
C ILE A 340 4.50 6.77 -6.33
N SER A 341 3.88 6.46 -5.20
CA SER A 341 2.49 6.05 -5.20
C SER A 341 1.56 7.23 -5.33
N ILE A 342 0.65 7.16 -6.32
CA ILE A 342 -0.47 8.09 -6.45
C ILE A 342 -1.17 8.18 -5.10
N SER A 343 -1.05 9.37 -4.50
CA SER A 343 -1.47 9.65 -3.13
C SER A 343 -2.74 10.48 -3.13
N GLY A 344 -3.37 10.60 -1.95
CA GLY A 344 -4.54 11.46 -1.81
C GLY A 344 -4.26 12.94 -2.09
N LEU A 345 -3.02 13.38 -1.92
CA LEU A 345 -2.62 14.74 -2.28
C LEU A 345 -2.74 14.98 -3.79
N HIS A 346 -2.39 14.01 -4.63
CA HIS A 346 -2.51 14.13 -6.09
C HIS A 346 -3.98 14.28 -6.50
N MET A 347 -4.86 13.45 -5.92
CA MET A 347 -6.30 13.53 -6.15
C MET A 347 -6.88 14.88 -5.70
N ALA A 348 -6.46 15.36 -4.52
CA ALA A 348 -6.91 16.63 -3.98
C ALA A 348 -6.41 17.83 -4.81
N LEU A 349 -5.17 17.77 -5.32
CA LEU A 349 -4.62 18.80 -6.20
C LEU A 349 -5.39 18.85 -7.52
N VAL A 350 -5.68 17.70 -8.13
CA VAL A 350 -6.49 17.64 -9.36
C VAL A 350 -7.89 18.23 -9.12
N ALA A 351 -8.59 17.78 -8.07
CA ALA A 351 -9.91 18.33 -7.73
C ALA A 351 -9.87 19.83 -7.46
N GLY A 352 -8.90 20.29 -6.66
CA GLY A 352 -8.73 21.68 -6.27
C GLY A 352 -8.41 22.59 -7.45
N THR A 353 -7.48 22.17 -8.32
CA THR A 353 -7.12 22.90 -9.53
C THR A 353 -8.30 23.02 -10.48
N ILE A 354 -9.03 21.93 -10.72
CA ILE A 354 -10.20 21.94 -11.60
C ILE A 354 -11.30 22.84 -11.03
N MET A 355 -11.56 22.73 -9.72
CA MET A 355 -12.53 23.61 -9.07
C MET A 355 -12.13 25.09 -9.15
N LEU A 356 -10.85 25.41 -8.91
CA LEU A 356 -10.34 26.77 -8.98
C LEU A 356 -10.41 27.33 -10.40
N LEU A 357 -9.97 26.56 -11.40
CA LEU A 357 -10.00 26.95 -12.81
C LEU A 357 -11.44 27.15 -13.30
N LEU A 358 -12.36 26.23 -13.02
CA LEU A 358 -13.76 26.42 -13.42
C LEU A 358 -14.38 27.61 -12.70
N ARG A 359 -14.12 27.79 -11.40
CA ARG A 359 -14.64 28.97 -10.67
C ARG A 359 -14.07 30.28 -11.22
N GLY A 360 -12.79 30.31 -11.55
CA GLY A 360 -12.15 31.47 -12.20
C GLY A 360 -12.75 31.74 -13.58
N ALA A 361 -12.93 30.70 -14.40
CA ALA A 361 -13.54 30.81 -15.72
C ALA A 361 -14.99 31.30 -15.63
N PHE A 362 -15.78 30.78 -14.70
CA PHE A 362 -17.15 31.26 -14.48
C PHE A 362 -17.20 32.69 -13.95
N ALA A 363 -16.19 33.15 -13.19
CA ALA A 363 -16.11 34.52 -12.73
C ALA A 363 -15.89 35.54 -13.87
N LEU A 364 -15.34 35.10 -15.02
CA LEU A 364 -15.24 35.92 -16.23
C LEU A 364 -16.61 36.19 -16.89
N PHE A 365 -17.66 35.47 -16.49
CA PHE A 365 -19.02 35.62 -17.00
C PHE A 365 -20.00 35.98 -15.85
N PRO A 366 -20.04 37.26 -15.42
CA PRO A 366 -20.84 37.69 -14.25
C PRO A 366 -22.32 37.34 -14.35
N ASP A 367 -22.90 37.41 -15.55
CA ASP A 367 -24.33 37.16 -15.77
C ASP A 367 -24.69 35.67 -15.57
N PHE A 368 -23.76 34.75 -15.91
CA PHE A 368 -23.90 33.33 -15.62
C PHE A 368 -23.65 33.03 -14.14
N ALA A 369 -22.61 33.63 -13.57
CA ALA A 369 -22.19 33.37 -12.18
C ALA A 369 -23.21 33.82 -11.14
N SER A 370 -23.95 34.89 -11.42
CA SER A 370 -25.01 35.41 -10.52
C SER A 370 -26.29 34.56 -10.56
N ARG A 371 -26.61 33.95 -11.72
CA ARG A 371 -27.88 33.23 -11.95
C ARG A 371 -27.82 31.74 -11.67
N ARG A 372 -26.62 31.16 -11.56
CA ARG A 372 -26.41 29.71 -11.48
C ARG A 372 -25.55 29.32 -10.28
N PRO A 373 -25.74 28.13 -9.69
CA PRO A 373 -24.91 27.67 -8.57
C PRO A 373 -23.54 27.18 -9.05
N VAL A 374 -22.66 28.13 -9.41
CA VAL A 374 -21.31 27.90 -9.94
C VAL A 374 -20.52 26.86 -9.14
N LYS A 375 -20.63 26.90 -7.80
CA LYS A 375 -19.96 25.95 -6.90
C LYS A 375 -20.38 24.50 -7.16
N LYS A 376 -21.67 24.25 -7.42
CA LYS A 376 -22.18 22.89 -7.68
C LYS A 376 -21.70 22.36 -9.03
N TYR A 377 -21.66 23.20 -10.06
CA TYR A 377 -21.14 22.80 -11.37
C TYR A 377 -19.62 22.54 -11.32
N ALA A 378 -18.87 23.39 -10.63
CA ALA A 378 -17.44 23.17 -10.42
C ALA A 378 -17.18 21.89 -9.62
N ALA A 379 -17.97 21.62 -8.57
CA ALA A 379 -17.86 20.39 -7.79
C ALA A 379 -18.21 19.13 -8.60
N ALA A 380 -19.29 19.17 -9.39
CA ALA A 380 -19.67 18.07 -10.27
C ALA A 380 -18.60 17.79 -11.35
N ALA A 381 -18.05 18.84 -11.97
CA ALA A 381 -16.95 18.71 -12.93
C ALA A 381 -15.70 18.13 -12.25
N ALA A 382 -15.32 18.65 -11.07
CA ALA A 382 -14.21 18.13 -10.31
C ALA A 382 -14.40 16.64 -9.96
N LEU A 383 -15.61 16.23 -9.55
CA LEU A 383 -15.96 14.84 -9.23
C LEU A 383 -15.78 13.92 -10.44
N VAL A 384 -16.29 14.33 -11.61
CA VAL A 384 -16.11 13.58 -12.87
C VAL A 384 -14.63 13.48 -13.23
N SER A 385 -13.87 14.57 -13.07
CA SER A 385 -12.45 14.58 -13.38
C SER A 385 -11.62 13.69 -12.45
N ILE A 386 -11.88 13.70 -11.14
CA ILE A 386 -11.18 12.77 -10.22
C ILE A 386 -11.63 11.32 -10.41
N ALA A 387 -12.88 11.07 -10.81
CA ALA A 387 -13.33 9.73 -11.18
C ALA A 387 -12.58 9.22 -12.43
N ALA A 388 -12.43 10.07 -13.45
CA ALA A 388 -11.63 9.75 -14.62
C ALA A 388 -10.16 9.50 -14.22
N TYR A 389 -9.57 10.36 -13.39
CA TYR A 389 -8.20 10.19 -12.92
C TYR A 389 -8.00 8.91 -12.10
N LEU A 390 -8.97 8.52 -11.26
CA LEU A 390 -8.95 7.23 -10.54
C LEU A 390 -8.86 6.04 -11.51
N VAL A 391 -9.67 6.06 -12.57
CA VAL A 391 -9.65 5.02 -13.60
C VAL A 391 -8.32 4.99 -14.34
N PHE A 392 -7.81 6.14 -14.78
CA PHE A 392 -6.51 6.25 -15.47
C PHE A 392 -5.33 5.82 -14.59
N SER A 393 -5.39 6.11 -13.29
CA SER A 393 -4.36 5.75 -12.32
C SER A 393 -4.26 4.25 -12.01
N GLY A 394 -5.18 3.43 -12.54
CA GLY A 394 -5.19 1.98 -12.34
C GLY A 394 -5.93 1.50 -11.09
N ILE A 395 -6.84 2.32 -10.53
CA ILE A 395 -7.69 1.98 -9.36
C ILE A 395 -6.88 1.37 -8.21
N VAL A 396 -5.90 2.14 -7.71
CA VAL A 396 -5.13 1.76 -6.52
C VAL A 396 -5.91 2.09 -5.24
N VAL A 397 -5.80 1.25 -4.21
CA VAL A 397 -6.54 1.41 -2.93
C VAL A 397 -6.34 2.79 -2.30
N ALA A 398 -5.13 3.34 -2.38
CA ALA A 398 -4.85 4.69 -1.87
C ALA A 398 -5.63 5.78 -2.62
N ALA A 399 -5.76 5.66 -3.93
CA ALA A 399 -6.53 6.58 -4.78
C ALA A 399 -8.03 6.42 -4.54
N GLU A 400 -8.53 5.20 -4.39
CA GLU A 400 -9.94 4.93 -4.10
C GLU A 400 -10.40 5.58 -2.79
N ARG A 401 -9.63 5.40 -1.71
CA ARG A 401 -9.92 6.05 -0.41
C ARG A 401 -9.98 7.57 -0.56
N SER A 402 -9.04 8.14 -1.28
CA SER A 402 -8.94 9.58 -1.49
C SER A 402 -10.10 10.11 -2.34
N PHE A 403 -10.49 9.36 -3.38
CA PHE A 403 -11.65 9.64 -4.20
C PHE A 403 -12.94 9.62 -3.36
N ILE A 404 -13.15 8.61 -2.52
CA ILE A 404 -14.34 8.54 -1.64
C ILE A 404 -14.37 9.74 -0.69
N MET A 405 -13.24 10.09 -0.04
CA MET A 405 -13.16 11.25 0.84
C MET A 405 -13.50 12.56 0.11
N LEU A 406 -12.94 12.76 -1.10
CA LEU A 406 -13.23 13.95 -1.91
C LEU A 406 -14.67 13.96 -2.42
N ALA A 407 -15.23 12.81 -2.79
CA ALA A 407 -16.61 12.68 -3.24
C ALA A 407 -17.62 12.98 -2.14
N VAL A 408 -17.30 12.67 -0.88
CA VAL A 408 -18.12 13.06 0.29
C VAL A 408 -17.99 14.55 0.60
N MET A 409 -16.82 15.14 0.34
CA MET A 409 -16.55 16.56 0.58
C MET A 409 -17.18 17.50 -0.47
N LEU A 410 -17.16 17.08 -1.75
CA LEU A 410 -17.70 17.82 -2.91
C LEU A 410 -19.22 17.79 -2.95
#